data_AF-A0A6S6T499-F1
#
_entry.id   AF-A0A6S6T499-F1
#
_cell.length_a   1.000
_cell.length_b   1.000
_cell.length_c   1.000
_cell.angle_alpha   90.00
_cell.angle_beta   90.00
_cell.angle_gamma   90.00
#
_symmetry.space_group_name_H-M   'P 1'
#
loop_
_entity.id
_entity.type
_entity.pdbx_description
1 polymer ?
#
loop_
_entity_poly.entity_id
_entity_poly.type
_entity_poly.pdbx_seq_one_letter_code
_entity_poly.pdbx_strand_id
1 'polypeptide(L)'
;MIKYWIRYILLVCLPYLSVGQIEDSIPVGKLEVAEAAAAILTIKPLDQDQSFFKKQGIKFEYVLEDSAEVQNKLYAILKQLHAKAYLTASVDTFFQENRSQFSAYLFVGGRYEWANLKNGNVPSAFLSAINFKERMYAEQPFYYKEVAQVQEKLLTYLENHGYPFAQVFIDSVRIVEQDVSARLYFKKGPLIFFDALKIVGKKRAIKQQKKKQKVRITTGFVASYLGIRKDKLYSEKLVQKVQNRMSALRYLTTYQMPYIAFRDDKAELNLFLMDRPSSKIDVLLGFLPSKDALTGQQQFDFTGNIDIDLINPFGTGKRLQLKWQQLSLGTSDLLVRFAWPYLLKTALGVDVSFKLYKRDSSYIDIISDVGLQYLFNGNSYVKAFWVNTTTNLINIDTALIRQTRQLPSMLDIDNSSFGLEFYYDNLDYKYNPRKGFESKLVASFALKRIRENSTIGGIKNTSDTTFNYASLYDTVVTNTFQYRFLLEHSHFFQLWKSSTLMARYKGGIILSKDPIYENETHRIGGNKLLRGFDEEAILATFYNVFTLEWRFLFGRNSYAYLFGDAGYVQRNTISSNFDDFPIGFGVGLALET
;
A
#
# COMPACT_ATOMS: atom_id res chain seq x y z
N MET A 1 -7.70 -28.71 53.93
CA MET A 1 -7.30 -29.67 52.86
C MET A 1 -7.53 -29.14 51.43
N ILE A 2 -8.47 -28.23 51.18
CA ILE A 2 -8.76 -27.67 49.82
C ILE A 2 -7.71 -26.64 49.34
N LYS A 3 -7.01 -25.94 50.25
CA LYS A 3 -5.91 -24.99 49.93
C LYS A 3 -4.68 -25.61 49.24
N TYR A 4 -4.47 -26.92 49.35
CA TYR A 4 -3.32 -27.61 48.75
C TYR A 4 -3.60 -28.12 47.33
N TRP A 5 -4.87 -28.32 46.96
CA TRP A 5 -5.26 -28.81 45.62
C TRP A 5 -5.23 -27.71 44.56
N ILE A 6 -5.59 -26.47 44.91
CA ILE A 6 -5.58 -25.33 43.97
C ILE A 6 -4.15 -24.93 43.56
N ARG A 7 -3.15 -25.12 44.45
CA ARG A 7 -1.73 -24.88 44.14
C ARG A 7 -1.16 -25.87 43.12
N TYR A 8 -1.67 -27.10 43.07
CA TYR A 8 -1.21 -28.10 42.11
C TYR A 8 -1.84 -27.94 40.71
N ILE A 9 -3.09 -27.46 40.63
CA ILE A 9 -3.78 -27.23 39.35
C ILE A 9 -3.19 -26.04 38.59
N LEU A 10 -2.74 -24.99 39.28
CA LEU A 10 -2.05 -23.84 38.66
C LEU A 10 -0.66 -24.19 38.09
N LEU A 11 0.04 -25.16 38.69
CA LEU A 11 1.36 -25.61 38.25
C LEU A 11 1.32 -26.53 37.02
N VAL A 12 0.18 -27.20 36.75
CA VAL A 12 0.04 -28.15 35.63
C VAL A 12 -0.47 -27.47 34.34
N CYS A 13 -1.12 -26.30 34.43
CA CYS A 13 -1.70 -25.62 33.25
C CYS A 13 -0.80 -24.54 32.60
N LEU A 14 0.31 -24.15 33.23
CA LEU A 14 1.24 -23.13 32.68
C LEU A 14 2.02 -23.53 31.41
N PRO A 15 2.36 -24.81 31.12
CA PRO A 15 3.10 -25.16 29.91
C PRO A 15 2.24 -25.28 28.64
N TYR A 16 0.91 -25.13 28.70
CA TYR A 16 0.00 -25.37 27.57
C TYR A 16 -0.72 -24.12 27.02
N LEU A 17 -0.24 -22.92 27.32
CA LEU A 17 -0.79 -21.69 26.73
C LEU A 17 -0.16 -21.40 25.36
N SER A 18 -0.33 -22.34 24.42
CA SER A 18 -0.16 -22.10 22.99
C SER A 18 -1.52 -22.17 22.29
N VAL A 19 -1.84 -21.11 21.55
CA VAL A 19 -2.93 -20.93 20.58
C VAL A 19 -3.73 -22.21 20.30
N GLY A 20 -4.91 -22.36 20.92
CA GLY A 20 -5.84 -23.43 20.53
C GLY A 20 -6.87 -23.90 21.56
N GLN A 21 -6.69 -23.67 22.87
CA GLN A 21 -7.65 -24.14 23.88
C GLN A 21 -7.85 -23.08 24.96
N ILE A 22 -8.92 -22.29 24.83
CA ILE A 22 -9.45 -21.41 25.89
C ILE A 22 -10.70 -22.04 26.56
N GLU A 23 -11.08 -23.26 26.18
CA GLU A 23 -12.35 -23.86 26.64
C GLU A 23 -12.29 -24.69 27.92
N ASP A 24 -11.12 -25.05 28.46
CA ASP A 24 -11.10 -25.91 29.65
C ASP A 24 -10.94 -25.13 30.96
N SER A 25 -12.07 -25.04 31.66
CA SER A 25 -12.24 -24.94 33.13
C SER A 25 -12.06 -23.57 33.80
N ILE A 26 -13.06 -22.69 33.65
CA ILE A 26 -13.54 -21.90 34.79
C ILE A 26 -14.84 -22.57 35.23
N PRO A 27 -14.99 -23.05 36.49
CA PRO A 27 -16.24 -23.62 36.95
C PRO A 27 -17.23 -22.47 37.22
N VAL A 28 -17.70 -21.81 36.16
CA VAL A 28 -19.02 -21.19 36.22
C VAL A 28 -19.96 -22.37 36.03
N GLY A 29 -20.58 -22.85 37.11
CA GLY A 29 -21.56 -23.94 37.01
C GLY A 29 -22.51 -23.65 35.86
N LYS A 30 -22.66 -24.61 34.92
CA LYS A 30 -23.70 -24.53 33.90
C LYS A 30 -25.04 -24.56 34.61
N LEU A 31 -25.67 -23.40 34.74
CA LEU A 31 -27.08 -23.30 35.06
C LEU A 31 -27.82 -23.17 33.72
N GLU A 32 -28.81 -24.03 33.51
CA GLU A 32 -29.82 -23.83 32.48
C GLU A 32 -30.58 -22.56 32.84
N VAL A 33 -30.25 -21.45 32.18
CA VAL A 33 -30.90 -20.18 32.45
C VAL A 33 -32.17 -20.09 31.61
N ALA A 34 -33.32 -19.95 32.26
CA ALA A 34 -34.59 -19.70 31.57
C ALA A 34 -34.55 -18.32 30.88
N GLU A 35 -34.93 -18.27 29.60
CA GLU A 35 -34.97 -17.04 28.79
C GLU A 35 -35.75 -15.92 29.50
N ALA A 36 -35.05 -14.85 29.84
CA ALA A 36 -35.61 -13.60 30.35
C ALA A 36 -35.10 -12.44 29.49
N ALA A 37 -36.00 -11.51 29.15
CA ALA A 37 -35.78 -10.40 28.21
C ALA A 37 -34.94 -9.22 28.76
N ALA A 38 -34.48 -9.31 30.02
CA ALA A 38 -33.49 -8.44 30.64
C ALA A 38 -32.94 -9.12 31.89
N ALA A 39 -31.61 -9.13 32.06
CA ALA A 39 -30.92 -9.72 33.21
C ALA A 39 -30.12 -8.67 33.97
N ILE A 40 -30.22 -8.67 35.30
CA ILE A 40 -29.45 -7.82 36.20
C ILE A 40 -28.39 -8.68 36.88
N LEU A 41 -27.12 -8.35 36.67
CA LEU A 41 -25.98 -8.98 37.32
C LEU A 41 -25.43 -8.07 38.42
N THR A 42 -25.51 -8.53 39.67
CA THR A 42 -24.94 -7.89 40.84
C THR A 42 -23.59 -8.54 41.20
N ILE A 43 -22.54 -7.73 41.28
CA ILE A 43 -21.21 -8.16 41.72
C ILE A 43 -21.07 -7.88 43.22
N LYS A 44 -20.77 -8.91 44.01
CA LYS A 44 -20.53 -8.81 45.45
C LYS A 44 -19.04 -9.02 45.73
N PRO A 45 -18.29 -8.02 46.22
CA PRO A 45 -16.86 -8.15 46.44
C PRO A 45 -16.57 -8.98 47.70
N LEU A 46 -15.58 -9.88 47.64
CA LEU A 46 -15.18 -10.71 48.79
C LEU A 46 -13.98 -10.15 49.56
N ASP A 47 -13.03 -9.52 48.87
CA ASP A 47 -11.70 -9.21 49.42
C ASP A 47 -11.17 -7.81 49.10
N GLN A 48 -11.85 -7.06 48.23
CA GLN A 48 -11.47 -5.69 47.81
C GLN A 48 -12.60 -4.69 48.08
N ASP A 49 -12.25 -3.42 48.28
CA ASP A 49 -13.20 -2.36 48.60
C ASP A 49 -13.88 -1.76 47.36
N GLN A 50 -14.89 -0.90 47.55
CA GLN A 50 -15.57 -0.24 46.45
C GLN A 50 -14.68 0.68 45.62
N SER A 51 -13.65 1.27 46.25
CA SER A 51 -12.72 2.18 45.57
C SER A 51 -11.86 1.43 44.55
N PHE A 52 -11.46 0.19 44.85
CA PHE A 52 -10.76 -0.71 43.94
C PHE A 52 -11.56 -0.97 42.66
N PHE A 53 -12.80 -1.45 42.78
CA PHE A 53 -13.63 -1.80 41.61
C PHE A 53 -13.90 -0.57 40.73
N LYS A 54 -14.11 0.61 41.34
CA LYS A 54 -14.25 1.87 40.60
C LYS A 54 -13.00 2.21 39.80
N LYS A 55 -11.81 2.09 40.39
CA LYS A 55 -10.52 2.28 39.67
C LYS A 55 -10.33 1.26 38.56
N GLN A 56 -10.85 0.04 38.74
CA GLN A 56 -10.80 -0.98 37.70
C GLN A 56 -11.83 -0.77 36.60
N GLY A 57 -12.83 0.10 36.77
CA GLY A 57 -13.94 0.26 35.82
C GLY A 57 -14.98 -0.85 35.89
N ILE A 58 -15.03 -1.59 37.01
CA ILE A 58 -16.00 -2.65 37.27
C ILE A 58 -17.15 -2.04 38.08
N LYS A 59 -18.37 -2.24 37.60
CA LYS A 59 -19.60 -1.79 38.28
C LYS A 59 -20.11 -2.89 39.20
N PHE A 60 -20.83 -2.49 40.24
CA PHE A 60 -21.51 -3.42 41.14
C PHE A 60 -22.81 -3.97 40.56
N GLU A 61 -23.35 -3.32 39.54
CA GLU A 61 -24.58 -3.73 38.87
C GLU A 61 -24.45 -3.53 37.34
N TYR A 62 -24.90 -4.53 36.58
CA TYR A 62 -24.98 -4.49 35.13
C TYR A 62 -26.39 -4.91 34.68
N VAL A 63 -27.00 -4.10 33.82
CA VAL A 63 -28.21 -4.46 33.08
C VAL A 63 -27.77 -5.03 31.74
N LEU A 64 -28.20 -6.25 31.45
CA LEU A 64 -27.84 -7.05 30.28
C LEU A 64 -29.10 -7.38 29.48
N GLU A 65 -28.95 -7.54 28.17
CA GLU A 65 -30.08 -7.74 27.24
C GLU A 65 -30.72 -9.11 27.42
N ASP A 66 -29.90 -10.14 27.69
CA ASP A 66 -30.37 -11.49 27.95
C ASP A 66 -29.58 -12.20 29.05
N SER A 67 -30.11 -13.36 29.43
CA SER A 67 -29.54 -14.18 30.49
C SER A 67 -28.26 -14.95 30.08
N ALA A 68 -28.01 -15.12 28.78
CA ALA A 68 -26.79 -15.74 28.25
C ALA A 68 -25.58 -14.79 28.32
N GLU A 69 -25.81 -13.47 28.27
CA GLU A 69 -24.78 -12.46 28.43
C GLU A 69 -24.16 -12.40 29.84
N VAL A 70 -24.87 -12.90 30.87
CA VAL A 70 -24.40 -12.87 32.26
C VAL A 70 -23.05 -13.58 32.40
N GLN A 71 -22.93 -14.78 31.82
CA GLN A 71 -21.68 -15.52 31.84
C GLN A 71 -20.58 -14.80 31.06
N ASN A 72 -20.90 -14.34 29.84
CA ASN A 72 -19.95 -13.59 29.01
C ASN A 72 -19.41 -12.36 29.73
N LYS A 73 -20.26 -11.68 30.51
CA LYS A 73 -19.88 -10.51 31.30
C LYS A 73 -18.94 -10.88 32.46
N LEU A 74 -19.24 -11.95 33.20
CA LEU A 74 -18.35 -12.45 34.26
C LEU A 74 -16.99 -12.86 33.70
N TYR A 75 -16.96 -13.58 32.58
CA TYR A 75 -15.72 -13.91 31.87
C TYR A 75 -14.94 -12.66 31.45
N ALA A 76 -15.62 -11.63 30.94
CA ALA A 76 -14.97 -10.37 30.57
C ALA A 76 -14.35 -9.66 31.78
N ILE A 77 -15.03 -9.65 32.93
CA ILE A 77 -14.53 -9.05 34.19
C ILE A 77 -13.28 -9.80 34.68
N LEU A 78 -13.34 -11.14 34.74
CA LEU A 78 -12.18 -11.96 35.14
C LEU A 78 -10.99 -11.75 34.20
N LYS A 79 -11.23 -11.77 32.89
CA LYS A 79 -10.19 -11.52 31.87
C LYS A 79 -9.55 -10.14 32.03
N GLN A 80 -10.35 -9.13 32.37
CA GLN A 80 -9.85 -7.78 32.65
C GLN A 80 -8.98 -7.73 33.91
N LEU A 81 -9.37 -8.43 34.98
CA LEU A 81 -8.58 -8.52 36.22
C LEU A 81 -7.28 -9.29 36.00
N HIS A 82 -7.32 -10.44 35.32
CA HIS A 82 -6.13 -11.21 34.95
C HIS A 82 -5.17 -10.39 34.07
N ALA A 83 -5.71 -9.60 33.14
CA ALA A 83 -4.91 -8.68 32.33
C ALA A 83 -4.26 -7.53 33.12
N LYS A 84 -4.69 -7.30 34.37
CA LYS A 84 -4.13 -6.29 35.28
C LYS A 84 -3.31 -6.89 36.43
N ALA A 85 -2.85 -8.12 36.25
CA ALA A 85 -1.98 -8.88 37.17
C ALA A 85 -2.68 -9.50 38.40
N TYR A 86 -4.01 -9.56 38.45
CA TYR A 86 -4.74 -10.26 39.53
C TYR A 86 -4.99 -11.72 39.15
N LEU A 87 -3.93 -12.55 39.12
CA LEU A 87 -3.98 -13.92 38.54
C LEU A 87 -4.93 -14.87 39.28
N THR A 88 -5.19 -14.62 40.56
CA THR A 88 -6.10 -15.42 41.39
C THR A 88 -7.54 -14.94 41.34
N ALA A 89 -7.87 -13.94 40.51
CA ALA A 89 -9.23 -13.45 40.43
C ALA A 89 -10.17 -14.57 39.95
N SER A 90 -11.25 -14.82 40.69
CA SER A 90 -12.20 -15.89 40.45
C SER A 90 -13.58 -15.51 40.94
N VAL A 91 -14.61 -16.10 40.35
CA VAL A 91 -15.96 -16.08 40.92
C VAL A 91 -16.06 -17.25 41.89
N ASP A 92 -16.21 -16.94 43.17
CA ASP A 92 -16.29 -17.96 44.22
C ASP A 92 -17.66 -18.62 44.24
N THR A 93 -18.71 -17.79 44.23
CA THR A 93 -20.10 -18.24 44.29
C THR A 93 -20.94 -17.47 43.28
N PHE A 94 -21.74 -18.18 42.48
CA PHE A 94 -22.67 -17.62 41.50
C PHE A 94 -24.04 -18.27 41.64
N PHE A 95 -25.10 -17.45 41.72
CA PHE A 95 -26.46 -17.93 41.85
C PHE A 95 -27.47 -16.97 41.24
N GLN A 96 -28.59 -17.52 40.82
CA GLN A 96 -29.75 -16.78 40.35
C GLN A 96 -30.68 -16.52 41.55
N GLU A 97 -30.93 -15.24 41.84
CA GLU A 97 -31.85 -14.82 42.91
C GLU A 97 -33.31 -14.92 42.43
N ASN A 98 -33.59 -14.48 41.20
CA ASN A 98 -34.90 -14.52 40.54
C ASN A 98 -34.74 -14.71 39.02
N ARG A 99 -35.84 -14.85 38.26
CA ARG A 99 -35.81 -15.04 36.78
C ARG A 99 -34.91 -14.04 36.03
N SER A 100 -34.79 -12.81 36.53
CA SER A 100 -33.99 -11.73 35.92
C SER A 100 -32.86 -11.20 36.81
N GLN A 101 -32.59 -11.78 37.99
CA GLN A 101 -31.57 -11.27 38.92
C GLN A 101 -30.54 -12.34 39.24
N PHE A 102 -29.26 -11.98 39.07
CA PHE A 102 -28.10 -12.85 39.26
C PHE A 102 -27.10 -12.17 40.19
N SER A 103 -26.49 -12.94 41.07
CA SER A 103 -25.46 -12.47 42.01
C SER A 103 -24.19 -13.30 41.86
N ALA A 104 -23.05 -12.61 41.80
CA ALA A 104 -21.73 -13.22 41.73
C ALA A 104 -20.81 -12.67 42.83
N TYR A 105 -20.31 -13.55 43.70
CA TYR A 105 -19.28 -13.22 44.66
C TYR A 105 -17.91 -13.29 44.00
N LEU A 106 -17.25 -12.14 43.89
CA LEU A 106 -16.01 -11.97 43.17
C LEU A 106 -14.85 -11.85 44.17
N PHE A 107 -13.91 -12.80 44.07
CA PHE A 107 -12.63 -12.76 44.75
C PHE A 107 -11.58 -12.27 43.76
N VAL A 108 -10.81 -11.25 44.12
CA VAL A 108 -9.81 -10.65 43.22
C VAL A 108 -8.41 -11.18 43.54
N GLY A 109 -8.07 -11.28 44.82
CA GLY A 109 -6.76 -11.62 45.33
C GLY A 109 -5.72 -10.51 45.17
N GLY A 110 -4.48 -10.86 45.48
CA GLY A 110 -3.33 -9.95 45.39
C GLY A 110 -2.92 -9.64 43.94
N ARG A 111 -2.24 -8.50 43.77
CA ARG A 111 -1.60 -8.17 42.49
C ARG A 111 -0.27 -8.90 42.40
N TYR A 112 -0.07 -9.66 41.33
CA TYR A 112 1.18 -10.36 41.09
C TYR A 112 2.21 -9.46 40.44
N GLU A 113 3.46 -9.60 40.85
CA GLU A 113 4.61 -8.87 40.32
C GLU A 113 5.67 -9.84 39.79
N TRP A 114 6.46 -9.39 38.83
CA TRP A 114 7.62 -10.08 38.34
C TRP A 114 8.76 -9.96 39.36
N ALA A 115 9.12 -11.07 39.99
CA ALA A 115 10.42 -11.17 40.64
C ALA A 115 11.55 -11.25 39.60
N ASN A 116 11.37 -12.02 38.51
CA ASN A 116 12.22 -11.97 37.33
C ASN A 116 11.68 -12.84 36.18
N LEU A 117 11.92 -12.39 34.94
CA LEU A 117 11.92 -13.24 33.75
C LEU A 117 13.36 -13.37 33.25
N LYS A 118 13.99 -14.52 33.49
CA LYS A 118 15.38 -14.77 33.11
C LYS A 118 15.49 -15.56 31.81
N ASN A 119 16.64 -15.46 31.16
CA ASN A 119 17.00 -16.35 30.09
C ASN A 119 17.23 -17.78 30.62
N GLY A 120 16.59 -18.78 30.00
CA GLY A 120 16.85 -20.19 30.25
C GLY A 120 17.96 -20.72 29.35
N ASN A 121 17.72 -20.75 28.03
CA ASN A 121 18.65 -21.31 27.05
C ASN A 121 18.73 -20.54 25.72
N VAL A 122 18.17 -19.33 25.64
CA VAL A 122 18.14 -18.55 24.38
C VAL A 122 19.51 -17.91 24.15
N PRO A 123 20.16 -18.11 22.98
CA PRO A 123 21.40 -17.44 22.64
C PRO A 123 21.30 -15.92 22.69
N SER A 124 22.38 -15.27 23.15
CA SER A 124 22.47 -13.81 23.28
C SER A 124 22.17 -13.07 21.98
N ALA A 125 22.56 -13.63 20.82
CA ALA A 125 22.27 -13.05 19.51
C ALA A 125 20.75 -12.94 19.24
N PHE A 126 19.95 -13.94 19.62
CA PHE A 126 18.51 -13.92 19.42
C PHE A 126 17.81 -12.98 20.42
N LEU A 127 18.28 -12.95 21.67
CA LEU A 127 17.78 -12.01 22.67
C LEU A 127 18.04 -10.56 22.27
N SER A 128 19.23 -10.28 21.73
CA SER A 128 19.60 -8.96 21.22
C SER A 128 18.72 -8.55 20.04
N ALA A 129 18.41 -9.48 19.13
CA ALA A 129 17.57 -9.22 17.96
C ALA A 129 16.13 -8.81 18.31
N ILE A 130 15.59 -9.30 19.43
CA ILE A 130 14.26 -8.91 19.94
C ILE A 130 14.33 -7.81 21.01
N ASN A 131 15.51 -7.27 21.29
CA ASN A 131 15.79 -6.28 22.35
C ASN A 131 15.28 -6.73 23.74
N PHE A 132 15.41 -8.03 24.06
CA PHE A 132 15.06 -8.56 25.37
C PHE A 132 16.15 -8.21 26.39
N LYS A 133 15.74 -7.65 27.53
CA LYS A 133 16.63 -7.35 28.67
C LYS A 133 15.94 -7.78 29.94
N GLU A 134 16.57 -8.66 30.72
CA GLU A 134 16.00 -9.20 31.96
C GLU A 134 15.59 -8.09 32.95
N ARG A 135 16.36 -6.99 33.00
CA ARG A 135 16.07 -5.82 33.85
C ARG A 135 14.73 -5.14 33.58
N MET A 136 14.13 -5.36 32.41
CA MET A 136 12.80 -4.80 32.09
C MET A 136 11.66 -5.62 32.74
N TYR A 137 11.98 -6.78 33.30
CA TYR A 137 11.05 -7.73 33.91
C TYR A 137 11.43 -8.05 35.36
N ALA A 138 12.05 -7.10 36.05
CA ALA A 138 12.36 -7.18 37.48
C ALA A 138 11.57 -6.10 38.21
N GLU A 139 10.87 -6.48 39.29
CA GLU A 139 10.10 -5.57 40.16
C GLU A 139 9.06 -4.75 39.38
N GLN A 140 8.40 -5.40 38.40
CA GLN A 140 7.33 -4.81 37.59
C GLN A 140 6.05 -5.63 37.75
N PRO A 141 4.85 -5.05 37.60
CA PRO A 141 3.62 -5.83 37.64
C PRO A 141 3.60 -6.95 36.59
N PHE A 142 3.08 -8.13 36.95
CA PHE A 142 3.03 -9.26 36.04
C PHE A 142 1.93 -9.09 34.99
N TYR A 143 2.30 -8.76 33.75
CA TYR A 143 1.37 -8.73 32.63
C TYR A 143 1.61 -9.91 31.69
N TYR A 144 0.70 -10.90 31.71
CA TYR A 144 0.80 -12.08 30.84
C TYR A 144 0.94 -11.72 29.35
N LYS A 145 0.32 -10.61 28.92
CA LYS A 145 0.40 -10.10 27.54
C LYS A 145 1.81 -9.71 27.13
N GLU A 146 2.61 -9.18 28.06
CA GLU A 146 3.99 -8.80 27.76
C GLU A 146 4.87 -10.03 27.52
N VAL A 147 4.63 -11.10 28.29
CA VAL A 147 5.30 -12.40 28.10
C VAL A 147 4.96 -12.99 26.75
N ALA A 148 3.67 -13.04 26.41
CA ALA A 148 3.20 -13.53 25.13
C ALA A 148 3.81 -12.72 23.97
N GLN A 149 3.94 -11.39 24.12
CA GLN A 149 4.62 -10.55 23.12
C GLN A 149 6.11 -10.89 22.97
N VAL A 150 6.82 -11.20 24.06
CA VAL A 150 8.23 -11.61 24.01
C VAL A 150 8.36 -12.96 23.30
N GLN A 151 7.52 -13.93 23.67
CA GLN A 151 7.50 -15.25 23.02
C GLN A 151 7.22 -15.12 21.53
N GLU A 152 6.20 -14.34 21.16
CA GLU A 152 5.80 -14.10 19.78
C GLU A 152 6.91 -13.40 18.97
N LYS A 153 7.56 -12.37 19.55
CA LYS A 153 8.69 -11.69 18.91
C LYS A 153 9.85 -12.66 18.63
N LEU A 154 10.19 -13.51 19.59
CA LEU A 154 11.27 -14.49 19.44
C LEU A 154 10.90 -15.55 18.40
N LEU A 155 9.67 -16.08 18.46
CA LEU A 155 9.15 -17.07 17.52
C LEU A 155 9.14 -16.50 16.09
N THR A 156 8.52 -15.33 15.91
CA THR A 156 8.49 -14.61 14.63
C THR A 156 9.91 -14.36 14.10
N TYR A 157 10.86 -13.99 14.95
CA TYR A 157 12.24 -13.81 14.53
C TYR A 157 12.84 -15.13 14.00
N LEU A 158 12.70 -16.23 14.74
CA LEU A 158 13.22 -17.54 14.36
C LEU A 158 12.60 -18.08 13.06
N GLU A 159 11.28 -18.00 12.91
CA GLU A 159 10.56 -18.39 11.69
C GLU A 159 11.01 -17.62 10.44
N ASN A 160 11.43 -16.37 10.63
CA ASN A 160 11.95 -15.53 9.56
C ASN A 160 13.44 -15.72 9.26
N HIS A 161 14.15 -16.51 10.05
CA HIS A 161 15.57 -16.81 9.92
C HIS A 161 15.83 -18.31 9.73
N GLY A 162 14.88 -19.03 9.12
CA GLY A 162 15.05 -20.41 8.70
C GLY A 162 14.53 -21.48 9.67
N TYR A 163 13.85 -21.11 10.76
CA TYR A 163 13.37 -22.07 11.77
C TYR A 163 11.84 -22.10 11.89
N PRO A 164 11.13 -22.67 10.90
CA PRO A 164 9.66 -22.73 10.89
C PRO A 164 9.05 -23.62 11.98
N PHE A 165 9.84 -24.52 12.56
CA PHE A 165 9.41 -25.43 13.62
C PHE A 165 9.96 -25.00 14.99
N ALA A 166 10.37 -23.74 15.13
CA ALA A 166 10.81 -23.21 16.40
C ALA A 166 9.67 -23.24 17.42
N GLN A 167 10.02 -23.48 18.68
CA GLN A 167 9.08 -23.42 19.80
C GLN A 167 9.67 -22.48 20.86
N VAL A 168 8.85 -21.59 21.40
CA VAL A 168 9.24 -20.68 22.47
C VAL A 168 8.25 -20.82 23.62
N PHE A 169 8.76 -21.14 24.80
CA PHE A 169 7.93 -21.44 25.96
C PHE A 169 8.56 -20.90 27.23
N ILE A 170 7.72 -20.75 28.25
CA ILE A 170 8.13 -20.39 29.59
C ILE A 170 8.17 -21.68 30.42
N ASP A 171 9.22 -21.81 31.23
CA ASP A 171 9.38 -22.94 32.15
C ASP A 171 10.00 -22.45 33.47
N SER A 172 10.17 -23.36 34.43
CA SER A 172 10.69 -23.08 35.77
C SER A 172 9.87 -22.02 36.50
N VAL A 173 8.56 -21.98 36.28
CA VAL A 173 7.68 -21.00 36.92
C VAL A 173 7.63 -21.27 38.42
N ARG A 174 7.97 -20.25 39.21
CA ARG A 174 7.88 -20.27 40.67
C ARG A 174 7.05 -19.09 41.11
N ILE A 175 6.09 -19.36 41.97
CA ILE A 175 5.23 -18.35 42.59
C ILE A 175 5.46 -18.43 44.09
N VAL A 176 6.03 -17.36 44.65
CA VAL A 176 6.22 -17.21 46.09
C VAL A 176 5.43 -15.97 46.49
N GLU A 177 4.38 -16.16 47.29
CA GLU A 177 3.43 -15.08 47.61
C GLU A 177 2.81 -14.45 46.35
N GLN A 178 3.17 -13.20 46.05
CA GLN A 178 2.73 -12.44 44.87
C GLN A 178 3.83 -12.30 43.82
N ASP A 179 5.01 -12.87 44.06
CA ASP A 179 6.15 -12.81 43.16
C ASP A 179 6.17 -13.99 42.20
N VAL A 180 6.21 -13.68 40.90
CA VAL A 180 6.35 -14.64 39.82
C VAL A 180 7.78 -14.60 39.30
N SER A 181 8.45 -15.75 39.31
CA SER A 181 9.73 -15.98 38.66
C SER A 181 9.56 -17.01 37.55
N ALA A 182 10.15 -16.77 36.38
CA ALA A 182 10.10 -17.72 35.28
C ALA A 182 11.33 -17.62 34.38
N ARG A 183 11.51 -18.62 33.51
CA ARG A 183 12.61 -18.66 32.54
C ARG A 183 12.10 -18.85 31.13
N LEU A 184 12.65 -18.05 30.21
CA LEU A 184 12.37 -18.16 28.78
C LEU A 184 13.24 -19.25 28.15
N TYR A 185 12.60 -20.24 27.55
CA TYR A 185 13.26 -21.30 26.80
C TYR A 185 12.82 -21.30 25.34
N PHE A 186 13.68 -21.84 24.49
CA PHE A 186 13.31 -22.15 23.11
C PHE A 186 13.87 -23.51 22.67
N LYS A 187 13.18 -24.11 21.71
CA LYS A 187 13.67 -25.23 20.89
C LYS A 187 13.78 -24.73 19.47
N LYS A 188 14.98 -24.76 18.93
CA LYS A 188 15.33 -24.15 17.64
C LYS A 188 14.67 -24.85 16.44
N GLY A 189 14.49 -26.16 16.50
CA GLY A 189 14.07 -26.96 15.34
C GLY A 189 15.15 -27.03 14.23
N PRO A 190 14.88 -27.75 13.13
CA PRO A 190 15.80 -27.83 12.01
C PRO A 190 15.87 -26.51 11.24
N LEU A 191 17.04 -26.25 10.63
CA LEU A 191 17.22 -25.14 9.70
C LEU A 191 16.65 -25.53 8.33
N ILE A 192 15.73 -24.72 7.81
CA ILE A 192 15.03 -24.99 6.55
C ILE A 192 15.40 -23.94 5.49
N PHE A 193 15.62 -24.42 4.27
CA PHE A 193 15.83 -23.61 3.08
C PHE A 193 14.65 -23.77 2.11
N PHE A 194 14.37 -22.75 1.32
CA PHE A 194 13.41 -22.89 0.22
C PHE A 194 13.95 -23.83 -0.86
N ASP A 195 13.09 -24.72 -1.36
CA ASP A 195 13.36 -25.51 -2.55
C ASP A 195 12.90 -24.78 -3.82
N ALA A 196 13.06 -25.44 -4.98
CA ALA A 196 12.46 -25.01 -6.23
C ALA A 196 10.94 -24.89 -6.08
N LEU A 197 10.42 -23.77 -6.58
CA LEU A 197 8.98 -23.52 -6.58
C LEU A 197 8.27 -24.45 -7.57
N LYS A 198 7.15 -25.03 -7.13
CA LYS A 198 6.34 -25.93 -7.95
C LYS A 198 5.07 -25.23 -8.43
N ILE A 199 4.95 -25.05 -9.75
CA ILE A 199 3.76 -24.48 -10.39
C ILE A 199 2.93 -25.59 -11.00
N VAL A 200 1.74 -25.80 -10.45
CA VAL A 200 0.72 -26.68 -10.99
C VAL A 200 -0.27 -25.83 -11.79
N GLY A 201 -0.32 -26.07 -13.09
CA GLY A 201 -1.16 -25.33 -14.02
C GLY A 201 -2.46 -26.05 -14.36
N LYS A 202 -3.60 -25.33 -14.37
CA LYS A 202 -4.89 -25.83 -14.88
C LYS A 202 -5.28 -25.10 -16.16
N LYS A 203 -5.86 -25.84 -17.12
CA LYS A 203 -6.47 -25.25 -18.32
C LYS A 203 -7.78 -24.55 -17.99
N ARG A 204 -8.09 -23.45 -18.70
CA ARG A 204 -9.49 -23.12 -19.01
C ARG A 204 -9.96 -24.15 -20.04
N ALA A 205 -11.06 -24.85 -19.79
CA ALA A 205 -11.53 -25.92 -20.67
C ALA A 205 -11.89 -25.37 -22.07
N ILE A 206 -10.93 -25.34 -22.99
CA ILE A 206 -11.20 -25.17 -24.41
C ILE A 206 -11.51 -26.58 -24.94
N LYS A 207 -12.77 -26.80 -25.29
CA LYS A 207 -13.23 -28.01 -25.97
C LYS A 207 -12.28 -28.28 -27.16
N GLN A 208 -11.80 -29.51 -27.27
CA GLN A 208 -11.21 -30.16 -28.46
C GLN A 208 -9.69 -30.32 -28.65
N GLN A 209 -8.77 -29.89 -27.78
CA GLN A 209 -7.34 -30.29 -27.98
C GLN A 209 -6.60 -30.80 -26.73
N LYS A 210 -6.25 -32.10 -26.77
CA LYS A 210 -5.57 -32.93 -25.75
C LYS A 210 -4.07 -32.65 -25.55
N LYS A 211 -3.53 -31.47 -25.90
CA LYS A 211 -2.15 -31.10 -25.50
C LYS A 211 -2.15 -30.33 -24.19
N LYS A 212 -1.53 -30.86 -23.12
CA LYS A 212 -1.32 -30.15 -21.84
C LYS A 212 -0.45 -28.90 -22.09
N GLN A 213 -1.08 -27.75 -22.34
CA GLN A 213 -0.35 -26.49 -22.47
C GLN A 213 -0.09 -25.95 -21.06
N LYS A 214 1.19 -25.66 -20.76
CA LYS A 214 1.64 -25.09 -19.48
C LYS A 214 1.09 -23.67 -19.32
N VAL A 215 0.74 -23.26 -18.10
CA VAL A 215 0.46 -21.85 -17.74
C VAL A 215 1.61 -20.99 -18.25
N ARG A 216 1.30 -19.85 -18.87
CA ARG A 216 2.30 -18.99 -19.51
C ARG A 216 3.04 -18.15 -18.46
N ILE A 217 3.85 -18.82 -17.65
CA ILE A 217 4.66 -18.20 -16.60
C ILE A 217 5.95 -18.97 -16.37
N THR A 218 7.03 -18.23 -16.17
CA THR A 218 8.34 -18.80 -15.85
C THR A 218 8.54 -18.88 -14.33
N THR A 219 9.08 -20.00 -13.85
CA THR A 219 9.38 -20.19 -12.42
C THR A 219 10.39 -19.15 -11.92
N GLY A 220 11.36 -18.76 -12.74
CA GLY A 220 12.35 -17.74 -12.38
C GLY A 220 11.75 -16.36 -12.11
N PHE A 221 10.75 -15.95 -12.90
CA PHE A 221 10.00 -14.72 -12.64
C PHE A 221 9.24 -14.83 -11.31
N VAL A 222 8.45 -15.89 -11.12
CA VAL A 222 7.61 -16.07 -9.92
C VAL A 222 8.46 -16.14 -8.65
N ALA A 223 9.55 -16.89 -8.69
CA ALA A 223 10.52 -16.99 -7.59
C ALA A 223 11.08 -15.61 -7.22
N SER A 224 11.44 -14.80 -8.21
CA SER A 224 11.96 -13.45 -7.99
C SER A 224 10.88 -12.50 -7.46
N TYR A 225 9.69 -12.54 -8.04
CA TYR A 225 8.53 -11.74 -7.63
C TYR A 225 8.08 -12.03 -6.18
N LEU A 226 8.10 -13.29 -5.77
CA LEU A 226 7.77 -13.69 -4.41
C LEU A 226 8.95 -13.50 -3.45
N GLY A 227 10.18 -13.33 -3.94
CA GLY A 227 11.40 -13.31 -3.13
C GLY A 227 11.78 -14.67 -2.55
N ILE A 228 11.17 -15.75 -3.07
CA ILE A 228 11.33 -17.15 -2.68
C ILE A 228 12.18 -17.82 -3.75
N ARG A 229 13.47 -18.01 -3.45
CA ARG A 229 14.46 -18.61 -4.36
C ARG A 229 15.01 -19.88 -3.75
N LYS A 230 15.36 -20.84 -4.60
CA LYS A 230 16.03 -22.07 -4.20
C LYS A 230 17.27 -21.75 -3.36
N ASP A 231 17.47 -22.52 -2.29
CA ASP A 231 18.62 -22.45 -1.37
C ASP A 231 18.73 -21.16 -0.55
N LYS A 232 17.70 -20.30 -0.59
CA LYS A 232 17.55 -19.18 0.34
C LYS A 232 16.95 -19.68 1.65
N LEU A 233 17.34 -19.09 2.79
CA LEU A 233 16.72 -19.36 4.09
C LEU A 233 15.20 -19.18 4.04
N TYR A 234 14.49 -20.10 4.70
CA TYR A 234 13.05 -20.00 4.88
C TYR A 234 12.68 -18.72 5.65
N SER A 235 11.59 -18.07 5.23
CA SER A 235 10.99 -16.96 5.96
C SER A 235 9.48 -17.03 5.88
N GLU A 236 8.84 -17.23 7.03
CA GLU A 236 7.38 -17.30 7.15
C GLU A 236 6.70 -16.02 6.63
N LYS A 237 7.29 -14.85 6.88
CA LYS A 237 6.81 -13.55 6.38
C LYS A 237 6.68 -13.51 4.85
N LEU A 238 7.56 -14.19 4.11
CA LEU A 238 7.44 -14.27 2.65
C LEU A 238 6.26 -15.16 2.25
N VAL A 239 6.08 -16.27 2.95
CA VAL A 239 5.03 -17.27 2.72
C VAL A 239 3.65 -16.68 2.94
N GLN A 240 3.45 -15.98 4.06
CA GLN A 240 2.19 -15.31 4.40
C GLN A 240 1.78 -14.26 3.36
N LYS A 241 2.75 -13.68 2.63
CA LYS A 241 2.49 -12.69 1.57
C LYS A 241 2.22 -13.30 0.20
N VAL A 242 2.44 -14.61 0.00
CA VAL A 242 2.33 -15.26 -1.32
C VAL A 242 0.95 -15.05 -1.92
N GLN A 243 -0.11 -15.34 -1.16
CA GLN A 243 -1.48 -15.24 -1.66
C GLN A 243 -1.82 -13.83 -2.13
N ASN A 244 -1.53 -12.82 -1.31
CA ASN A 244 -1.81 -11.42 -1.64
C ASN A 244 -1.00 -10.98 -2.86
N ARG A 245 0.29 -11.34 -2.93
CA ARG A 245 1.16 -11.03 -4.08
C ARG A 245 0.69 -11.69 -5.37
N MET A 246 0.32 -12.96 -5.32
CA MET A 246 -0.20 -13.66 -6.50
C MET A 246 -1.51 -13.05 -6.97
N SER A 247 -2.37 -12.62 -6.04
CA SER A 247 -3.63 -11.94 -6.37
C SER A 247 -3.45 -10.57 -7.06
N ALA A 248 -2.28 -9.96 -6.90
CA ALA A 248 -1.95 -8.69 -7.56
C ALA A 248 -1.53 -8.86 -9.03
N LEU A 249 -1.23 -10.09 -9.49
CA LEU A 249 -0.89 -10.35 -10.90
C LEU A 249 -2.17 -10.47 -11.75
N ARG A 250 -2.44 -9.49 -12.62
CA ARG A 250 -3.67 -9.47 -13.47
C ARG A 250 -3.76 -10.62 -14.46
N TYR A 251 -2.63 -11.20 -14.83
CA TYR A 251 -2.53 -12.25 -15.85
C TYR A 251 -2.60 -13.67 -15.26
N LEU A 252 -2.73 -13.81 -13.93
CA LEU A 252 -2.82 -15.11 -13.26
C LEU A 252 -3.96 -15.10 -12.26
N THR A 253 -4.63 -16.24 -12.14
CA THR A 253 -5.57 -16.50 -11.06
C THR A 253 -5.12 -17.75 -10.31
N THR A 254 -5.27 -17.72 -8.99
CA THR A 254 -5.01 -18.88 -8.14
C THR A 254 -6.32 -19.67 -7.99
N TYR A 255 -6.34 -20.95 -8.37
CA TYR A 255 -7.55 -21.79 -8.31
C TYR A 255 -7.62 -22.68 -7.04
N GLN A 256 -6.54 -22.74 -6.27
CA GLN A 256 -6.45 -23.46 -5.01
C GLN A 256 -5.44 -22.74 -4.11
N MET A 257 -5.68 -22.71 -2.78
CA MET A 257 -4.77 -22.05 -1.85
C MET A 257 -3.35 -22.60 -1.97
N PRO A 258 -2.33 -21.72 -2.06
CA PRO A 258 -0.94 -22.14 -2.03
C PRO A 258 -0.62 -22.73 -0.67
N TYR A 259 0.24 -23.75 -0.64
CA TYR A 259 0.73 -24.35 0.58
C TYR A 259 2.21 -24.68 0.47
N ILE A 260 2.84 -24.90 1.63
CA ILE A 260 4.23 -25.33 1.72
C ILE A 260 4.28 -26.77 2.17
N ALA A 261 5.08 -27.57 1.48
CA ALA A 261 5.44 -28.92 1.90
C ALA A 261 6.87 -28.90 2.41
N PHE A 262 7.07 -29.31 3.67
CA PHE A 262 8.40 -29.50 4.23
C PHE A 262 8.85 -30.94 3.97
N ARG A 263 10.07 -31.09 3.46
CA ARG A 263 10.73 -32.38 3.22
C ARG A 263 12.20 -32.23 3.57
N ASP A 264 12.69 -33.04 4.50
CA ASP A 264 14.05 -32.95 5.03
C ASP A 264 14.39 -31.52 5.51
N ASP A 265 15.42 -30.89 4.94
CA ASP A 265 15.85 -29.52 5.23
C ASP A 265 15.26 -28.47 4.27
N LYS A 266 14.23 -28.86 3.48
CA LYS A 266 13.68 -28.04 2.40
C LYS A 266 12.19 -27.74 2.55
N ALA A 267 11.80 -26.56 2.08
CA ALA A 267 10.42 -26.10 1.97
C ALA A 267 10.04 -25.88 0.51
N GLU A 268 9.15 -26.72 -0.03
CA GLU A 268 8.62 -26.61 -1.39
C GLU A 268 7.32 -25.80 -1.41
N LEU A 269 7.33 -24.63 -2.05
CA LEU A 269 6.12 -23.84 -2.28
C LEU A 269 5.34 -24.38 -3.47
N ASN A 270 4.11 -24.80 -3.23
CA ASN A 270 3.19 -25.32 -4.24
C ASN A 270 2.17 -24.24 -4.64
N LEU A 271 2.21 -23.81 -5.91
CA LEU A 271 1.31 -22.82 -6.49
C LEU A 271 0.34 -23.45 -7.51
N PHE A 272 -0.93 -23.09 -7.42
CA PHE A 272 -2.01 -23.62 -8.27
C PHE A 272 -2.58 -22.51 -9.14
N LEU A 273 -2.03 -22.38 -10.37
CA LEU A 273 -2.23 -21.20 -11.21
C LEU A 273 -3.02 -21.50 -12.49
N MET A 274 -3.78 -20.52 -12.95
CA MET A 274 -4.42 -20.51 -14.26
C MET A 274 -4.22 -19.14 -14.92
N ASP A 275 -4.06 -19.12 -16.24
CA ASP A 275 -3.89 -17.87 -17.01
C ASP A 275 -5.19 -17.06 -17.00
N ARG A 276 -5.07 -15.74 -16.81
CA ARG A 276 -6.16 -14.76 -16.95
C ARG A 276 -5.83 -13.84 -18.14
N PRO A 277 -6.73 -13.73 -19.14
CA PRO A 277 -6.60 -12.71 -20.19
C PRO A 277 -6.49 -11.33 -19.56
N SER A 278 -5.44 -10.60 -19.89
CA SER A 278 -5.15 -9.28 -19.33
C SER A 278 -4.47 -8.33 -20.30
N SER A 279 -4.04 -8.84 -21.47
CA SER A 279 -3.59 -7.98 -22.56
C SER A 279 -4.78 -7.37 -23.28
N LYS A 280 -4.64 -6.11 -23.69
CA LYS A 280 -5.64 -5.36 -24.46
C LYS A 280 -5.07 -5.00 -25.82
N ILE A 281 -5.89 -5.12 -26.87
CA ILE A 281 -5.63 -4.59 -28.20
C ILE A 281 -6.93 -3.93 -28.64
N ASP A 282 -6.89 -2.62 -28.83
CA ASP A 282 -8.03 -1.79 -29.17
C ASP A 282 -7.59 -0.77 -30.22
N VAL A 283 -8.29 -0.74 -31.35
CA VAL A 283 -7.92 0.03 -32.53
C VAL A 283 -9.19 0.65 -33.08
N LEU A 284 -9.21 1.97 -33.14
CA LEU A 284 -10.27 2.78 -33.69
C LEU A 284 -9.66 3.78 -34.67
N LEU A 285 -10.05 3.74 -35.93
CA LEU A 285 -9.59 4.68 -36.95
C LEU A 285 -10.80 5.40 -37.53
N GLY A 286 -10.66 6.70 -37.79
CA GLY A 286 -11.71 7.57 -38.30
C GLY A 286 -11.17 8.58 -39.30
N PHE A 287 -12.04 9.03 -40.19
CA PHE A 287 -11.76 10.10 -41.14
C PHE A 287 -12.71 11.25 -40.87
N LEU A 288 -12.16 12.44 -40.65
CA LEU A 288 -12.93 13.67 -40.48
C LEU A 288 -12.92 14.45 -41.79
N PRO A 289 -14.08 14.71 -42.41
CA PRO A 289 -14.16 15.62 -43.53
C PRO A 289 -13.79 17.03 -43.07
N SER A 290 -12.81 17.65 -43.68
CA SER A 290 -12.48 19.07 -43.51
C SER A 290 -12.33 19.75 -44.87
N LYS A 291 -12.20 21.07 -44.86
CA LYS A 291 -11.96 21.85 -46.08
C LYS A 291 -10.62 22.55 -45.95
N ASP A 292 -9.82 22.46 -46.99
CA ASP A 292 -8.59 23.24 -47.09
C ASP A 292 -8.97 24.74 -47.02
N ALA A 293 -8.36 25.46 -46.07
CA ALA A 293 -8.64 26.86 -45.82
C ALA A 293 -8.22 27.79 -46.97
N LEU A 294 -7.29 27.37 -47.83
CA LEU A 294 -6.76 28.14 -48.95
C LEU A 294 -7.44 27.79 -50.28
N THR A 295 -7.75 26.51 -50.50
CA THR A 295 -8.31 26.04 -51.79
C THR A 295 -9.81 25.73 -51.75
N GLY A 296 -10.41 25.65 -50.56
CA GLY A 296 -11.81 25.28 -50.35
C GLY A 296 -12.13 23.83 -50.72
N GLN A 297 -11.14 23.04 -51.11
CA GLN A 297 -11.31 21.64 -51.51
C GLN A 297 -11.58 20.76 -50.29
N GLN A 298 -12.42 19.77 -50.51
CA GLN A 298 -12.72 18.74 -49.51
C GLN A 298 -11.46 17.91 -49.26
N GLN A 299 -10.97 17.91 -48.03
CA GLN A 299 -9.90 17.03 -47.56
C GLN A 299 -10.43 16.11 -46.45
N PHE A 300 -9.72 15.01 -46.20
CA PHE A 300 -10.05 14.08 -45.14
C PHE A 300 -8.89 14.01 -44.16
N ASP A 301 -9.13 14.47 -42.95
CA ASP A 301 -8.16 14.37 -41.87
C ASP A 301 -8.28 13.02 -41.18
N PHE A 302 -7.14 12.41 -40.89
CA PHE A 302 -7.08 11.13 -40.21
C PHE A 302 -7.15 11.35 -38.69
N THR A 303 -8.00 10.57 -38.02
CA THR A 303 -8.10 10.53 -36.55
C THR A 303 -8.15 9.08 -36.08
N GLY A 304 -7.80 8.84 -34.83
CA GLY A 304 -7.88 7.48 -34.31
C GLY A 304 -7.30 7.31 -32.93
N ASN A 305 -7.41 6.08 -32.45
CA ASN A 305 -6.88 5.59 -31.19
C ASN A 305 -6.37 4.16 -31.40
N ILE A 306 -5.13 3.90 -30.99
CA ILE A 306 -4.53 2.56 -30.93
C ILE A 306 -4.06 2.38 -29.49
N ASP A 307 -4.63 1.40 -28.79
CA ASP A 307 -4.26 1.03 -27.42
C ASP A 307 -3.92 -0.47 -27.37
N ILE A 308 -2.61 -0.74 -27.39
CA ILE A 308 -2.03 -2.07 -27.28
C ILE A 308 -1.31 -2.14 -25.92
N ASP A 309 -1.79 -2.98 -25.01
CA ASP A 309 -1.17 -3.23 -23.72
C ASP A 309 -0.97 -4.73 -23.56
N LEU A 310 0.23 -5.21 -23.88
CA LEU A 310 0.61 -6.61 -23.76
C LEU A 310 1.23 -6.86 -22.39
N ILE A 311 0.49 -7.57 -21.54
CA ILE A 311 0.92 -7.90 -20.18
C ILE A 311 1.44 -9.34 -20.15
N ASN A 312 2.64 -9.52 -19.59
CA ASN A 312 3.31 -10.81 -19.48
C ASN A 312 3.52 -11.54 -20.83
N PRO A 313 4.03 -10.87 -21.89
CA PRO A 313 4.38 -11.59 -23.11
C PRO A 313 5.46 -12.63 -22.78
N PHE A 314 5.27 -13.84 -23.29
CA PHE A 314 6.16 -14.99 -23.09
C PHE A 314 6.32 -15.48 -21.63
N GLY A 315 5.47 -15.05 -20.68
CA GLY A 315 5.50 -15.57 -19.31
C GLY A 315 6.62 -15.05 -18.41
N THR A 316 7.15 -13.86 -18.69
CA THR A 316 8.31 -13.28 -17.98
C THR A 316 7.97 -12.06 -17.11
N GLY A 317 6.70 -11.69 -16.99
CA GLY A 317 6.24 -10.50 -16.28
C GLY A 317 6.50 -9.18 -17.01
N LYS A 318 7.11 -9.22 -18.20
CA LYS A 318 7.33 -8.05 -19.06
C LYS A 318 6.02 -7.34 -19.38
N ARG A 319 6.09 -6.08 -19.78
CA ARG A 319 4.97 -5.33 -20.33
C ARG A 319 5.43 -4.53 -21.54
N LEU A 320 4.66 -4.59 -22.60
CA LEU A 320 4.82 -3.73 -23.77
C LEU A 320 3.54 -2.95 -23.95
N GLN A 321 3.64 -1.63 -23.96
CA GLN A 321 2.51 -0.73 -24.13
C GLN A 321 2.77 0.21 -25.31
N LEU A 322 1.81 0.29 -26.22
CA LEU A 322 1.75 1.27 -27.29
C LEU A 322 0.37 1.93 -27.19
N LYS A 323 0.36 3.25 -26.98
CA LYS A 323 -0.83 4.07 -27.04
C LYS A 323 -0.60 5.17 -28.03
N TRP A 324 -1.48 5.31 -29.01
CA TRP A 324 -1.49 6.45 -29.91
C TRP A 324 -2.91 6.96 -29.97
N GLN A 325 -3.12 8.26 -29.79
CA GLN A 325 -4.42 8.87 -29.94
C GLN A 325 -4.33 10.25 -30.58
N GLN A 326 -5.31 10.55 -31.42
CA GLN A 326 -5.54 11.84 -32.04
C GLN A 326 -7.04 12.12 -31.93
N LEU A 327 -7.44 12.83 -30.86
CA LEU A 327 -8.84 13.09 -30.52
C LEU A 327 -9.40 14.32 -31.25
N SER A 328 -8.53 15.26 -31.61
CA SER A 328 -8.89 16.47 -32.36
C SER A 328 -7.80 16.81 -33.37
N LEU A 329 -8.13 17.65 -34.35
CA LEU A 329 -7.15 18.15 -35.31
C LEU A 329 -6.04 18.90 -34.60
N GLY A 330 -4.80 18.59 -34.95
CA GLY A 330 -3.61 19.18 -34.33
C GLY A 330 -3.15 18.51 -33.04
N THR A 331 -3.96 17.70 -32.36
CA THR A 331 -3.52 16.96 -31.16
C THR A 331 -3.02 15.56 -31.50
N SER A 332 -1.88 15.15 -30.93
CA SER A 332 -1.41 13.77 -31.06
C SER A 332 -0.66 13.35 -29.81
N ASP A 333 -1.00 12.20 -29.24
CA ASP A 333 -0.35 11.66 -28.06
C ASP A 333 0.06 10.21 -28.34
N LEU A 334 1.37 10.00 -28.46
CA LEU A 334 2.01 8.70 -28.66
C LEU A 334 2.79 8.34 -27.40
N LEU A 335 2.58 7.14 -26.88
CA LEU A 335 3.33 6.55 -25.78
C LEU A 335 3.76 5.13 -26.17
N VAL A 336 5.06 4.87 -26.15
CA VAL A 336 5.63 3.53 -26.27
C VAL A 336 6.40 3.23 -25.00
N ARG A 337 6.04 2.16 -24.30
CA ARG A 337 6.68 1.77 -23.04
C ARG A 337 7.01 0.29 -23.01
N PHE A 338 8.22 -0.02 -22.57
CA PHE A 338 8.69 -1.37 -22.30
C PHE A 338 9.15 -1.47 -20.85
N ALA A 339 8.58 -2.42 -20.11
CA ALA A 339 8.99 -2.72 -18.75
C ALA A 339 9.42 -4.19 -18.64
N TRP A 340 10.60 -4.40 -18.07
CA TRP A 340 11.14 -5.72 -17.77
C TRP A 340 11.48 -5.82 -16.28
N PRO A 341 10.53 -6.30 -15.45
CA PRO A 341 10.79 -6.51 -14.04
C PRO A 341 11.65 -7.78 -13.83
N TYR A 342 12.43 -7.80 -12.76
CA TYR A 342 13.31 -8.93 -12.39
C TYR A 342 14.25 -9.37 -13.53
N LEU A 343 14.92 -8.38 -14.14
CA LEU A 343 15.94 -8.55 -15.17
C LEU A 343 16.93 -9.63 -14.74
N LEU A 344 17.13 -10.63 -15.61
CA LEU A 344 18.04 -11.77 -15.37
C LEU A 344 17.77 -12.51 -14.05
N LYS A 345 16.51 -12.58 -13.59
CA LYS A 345 16.09 -13.22 -12.31
C LYS A 345 16.66 -12.52 -11.06
N THR A 346 17.17 -11.30 -11.21
CA THR A 346 17.65 -10.48 -10.09
C THR A 346 16.51 -9.64 -9.51
N ALA A 347 16.80 -8.87 -8.46
CA ALA A 347 15.85 -7.87 -7.95
C ALA A 347 15.82 -6.59 -8.80
N LEU A 348 16.59 -6.50 -9.89
CA LEU A 348 16.64 -5.32 -10.74
C LEU A 348 15.54 -5.36 -11.80
N GLY A 349 15.07 -4.20 -12.25
CA GLY A 349 14.12 -4.05 -13.34
C GLY A 349 14.50 -2.90 -14.26
N VAL A 350 14.06 -2.95 -15.51
CA VAL A 350 14.27 -1.88 -16.50
C VAL A 350 12.92 -1.34 -16.94
N ASP A 351 12.81 -0.03 -17.04
CA ASP A 351 11.62 0.69 -17.49
C ASP A 351 12.05 1.74 -18.50
N VAL A 352 11.59 1.59 -19.74
CA VAL A 352 11.90 2.50 -20.85
C VAL A 352 10.59 3.02 -21.42
N SER A 353 10.49 4.33 -21.59
CA SER A 353 9.31 4.99 -22.14
C SER A 353 9.72 6.07 -23.13
N PHE A 354 8.98 6.17 -24.22
CA PHE A 354 9.03 7.25 -25.19
C PHE A 354 7.64 7.85 -25.29
N LYS A 355 7.52 9.17 -25.14
CA LYS A 355 6.26 9.90 -25.32
C LYS A 355 6.48 11.03 -26.32
N LEU A 356 5.58 11.15 -27.30
CA LEU A 356 5.47 12.32 -28.16
C LEU A 356 4.08 12.92 -27.94
N TYR A 357 4.04 14.18 -27.55
CA TYR A 357 2.80 14.89 -27.29
C TYR A 357 2.77 16.19 -28.09
N LYS A 358 1.90 16.25 -29.08
CA LYS A 358 1.62 17.45 -29.86
C LYS A 358 0.37 18.10 -29.28
N ARG A 359 0.51 19.33 -28.77
CA ARG A 359 -0.60 20.15 -28.33
C ARG A 359 -0.99 21.07 -29.45
N ASP A 360 -2.15 20.80 -30.05
CA ASP A 360 -2.79 21.60 -31.08
C ASP A 360 -1.82 22.18 -32.12
N SER A 361 -1.63 23.49 -32.11
CA SER A 361 -0.68 24.22 -32.92
C SER A 361 0.33 25.02 -32.08
N SER A 362 0.34 24.82 -30.76
CA SER A 362 1.20 25.53 -29.82
C SER A 362 2.62 24.95 -29.82
N TYR A 363 2.78 23.68 -29.43
CA TYR A 363 4.09 23.04 -29.32
C TYR A 363 4.01 21.50 -29.38
N ILE A 364 5.16 20.87 -29.54
CA ILE A 364 5.37 19.42 -29.47
C ILE A 364 6.42 19.10 -28.40
N ASP A 365 6.09 18.17 -27.51
CA ASP A 365 6.98 17.58 -26.51
C ASP A 365 7.44 16.20 -26.99
N ILE A 366 8.75 15.96 -26.93
CA ILE A 366 9.40 14.67 -27.21
C ILE A 366 10.13 14.25 -25.94
N ILE A 367 9.65 13.17 -25.30
CA ILE A 367 10.08 12.75 -23.97
C ILE A 367 10.62 11.34 -24.05
N SER A 368 11.88 11.14 -23.64
CA SER A 368 12.51 9.83 -23.48
C SER A 368 12.85 9.59 -22.02
N ASP A 369 12.28 8.55 -21.41
CA ASP A 369 12.51 8.14 -20.01
C ASP A 369 13.18 6.76 -20.00
N VAL A 370 14.36 6.68 -19.41
CA VAL A 370 15.06 5.43 -19.13
C VAL A 370 15.24 5.32 -17.62
N GLY A 371 14.83 4.20 -17.04
CA GLY A 371 15.07 3.96 -15.62
C GLY A 371 15.41 2.53 -15.24
N LEU A 372 16.20 2.44 -14.18
CA LEU A 372 16.65 1.22 -13.54
C LEU A 372 16.00 1.12 -12.16
N GLN A 373 15.36 0.00 -11.90
CA GLN A 373 14.58 -0.25 -10.67
C GLN A 373 15.27 -1.29 -9.80
N TYR A 374 15.22 -1.12 -8.48
CA TYR A 374 15.47 -2.17 -7.49
C TYR A 374 14.16 -2.54 -6.79
N LEU A 375 13.69 -3.76 -7.01
CA LEU A 375 12.41 -4.32 -6.56
C LEU A 375 12.61 -5.11 -5.26
N PHE A 376 12.02 -4.67 -4.15
CA PHE A 376 12.25 -5.29 -2.82
C PHE A 376 10.99 -5.84 -2.15
N ASN A 377 9.79 -5.50 -2.61
CA ASN A 377 8.54 -5.99 -2.03
C ASN A 377 7.45 -6.28 -3.07
N GLY A 378 7.77 -7.10 -4.08
CA GLY A 378 6.84 -7.42 -5.16
C GLY A 378 6.70 -6.24 -6.13
N ASN A 379 5.86 -5.26 -5.81
CA ASN A 379 5.63 -4.07 -6.63
C ASN A 379 6.33 -2.81 -6.12
N SER A 380 6.85 -2.80 -4.89
CA SER A 380 7.62 -1.67 -4.36
C SER A 380 9.03 -1.63 -4.94
N TYR A 381 9.50 -0.44 -5.27
CA TYR A 381 10.81 -0.22 -5.87
C TYR A 381 11.42 1.14 -5.53
N VAL A 382 12.73 1.20 -5.74
CA VAL A 382 13.46 2.46 -5.96
C VAL A 382 13.88 2.48 -7.43
N LYS A 383 13.55 3.54 -8.17
CA LYS A 383 13.91 3.75 -9.58
C LYS A 383 14.88 4.92 -9.65
N ALA A 384 16.07 4.70 -10.20
CA ALA A 384 16.89 5.78 -10.72
C ALA A 384 16.51 6.00 -12.19
N PHE A 385 16.34 7.26 -12.61
CA PHE A 385 15.88 7.57 -13.95
C PHE A 385 16.62 8.74 -14.58
N TRP A 386 16.63 8.74 -15.92
CA TRP A 386 17.05 9.83 -16.76
C TRP A 386 15.94 10.12 -17.78
N VAL A 387 15.43 11.35 -17.77
CA VAL A 387 14.37 11.82 -18.65
C VAL A 387 14.88 12.99 -19.48
N ASN A 388 14.88 12.85 -20.80
CA ASN A 388 15.10 13.97 -21.71
C ASN A 388 13.76 14.42 -22.27
N THR A 389 13.46 15.72 -22.13
CA THR A 389 12.29 16.37 -22.70
C THR A 389 12.76 17.46 -23.66
N THR A 390 12.35 17.37 -24.91
CA THR A 390 12.55 18.44 -25.90
C THR A 390 11.19 19.00 -26.28
N THR A 391 11.01 20.29 -26.07
CA THR A 391 9.82 21.04 -26.48
C THR A 391 10.16 21.94 -27.66
N ASN A 392 9.38 21.85 -28.73
CA ASN A 392 9.47 22.75 -29.89
C ASN A 392 8.13 23.47 -30.10
N LEU A 393 8.15 24.79 -30.23
CA LEU A 393 7.01 25.61 -30.64
C LEU A 393 6.64 25.32 -32.10
N ILE A 394 5.34 25.32 -32.40
CA ILE A 394 4.81 25.07 -33.74
C ILE A 394 4.40 26.40 -34.38
N ASN A 395 3.48 27.13 -33.76
CA ASN A 395 3.04 28.44 -34.23
C ASN A 395 3.50 29.55 -33.27
N ILE A 396 4.08 30.60 -33.84
CA ILE A 396 4.57 31.77 -33.11
C ILE A 396 3.91 33.01 -33.70
N ASP A 397 3.27 33.82 -32.85
CA ASP A 397 2.68 35.10 -33.27
C ASP A 397 3.78 36.15 -33.51
N THR A 398 4.33 36.13 -34.72
CA THR A 398 5.38 37.08 -35.13
C THR A 398 4.86 38.52 -35.23
N ALA A 399 3.55 38.76 -35.33
CA ALA A 399 3.00 40.11 -35.37
C ALA A 399 3.03 40.73 -33.99
N LEU A 400 2.60 39.97 -32.97
CA LEU A 400 2.70 40.39 -31.57
C LEU A 400 4.15 40.66 -31.17
N ILE A 401 5.09 39.77 -31.50
CA ILE A 401 6.52 39.95 -31.20
C ILE A 401 7.07 41.20 -31.89
N ARG A 402 6.67 41.49 -33.14
CA ARG A 402 7.06 42.72 -33.85
C ARG A 402 6.59 43.99 -33.15
N GLN A 403 5.40 43.95 -32.56
CA GLN A 403 4.81 45.08 -31.86
C GLN A 403 5.39 45.26 -30.45
N THR A 404 5.51 44.19 -29.68
CA THR A 404 5.89 44.24 -28.26
C THR A 404 7.40 44.20 -28.04
N ARG A 405 8.16 43.67 -29.01
CA ARG A 405 9.60 43.36 -28.86
C ARG A 405 9.87 42.50 -27.62
N GLN A 406 8.99 41.54 -27.35
CA GLN A 406 9.12 40.61 -26.24
C GLN A 406 9.02 39.17 -26.73
N LEU A 407 9.70 38.27 -26.03
CA LEU A 407 9.56 36.83 -26.27
C LEU A 407 8.18 36.34 -25.82
N PRO A 408 7.64 35.27 -26.46
CA PRO A 408 6.40 34.65 -26.04
C PRO A 408 6.52 33.95 -24.67
N SER A 409 5.38 33.62 -24.05
CA SER A 409 5.31 32.96 -22.73
C SER A 409 5.72 31.48 -22.73
N MET A 410 5.92 30.89 -23.92
CA MET A 410 6.43 29.55 -24.17
C MET A 410 7.67 29.65 -25.06
N LEU A 411 8.67 28.78 -24.86
CA LEU A 411 9.92 28.77 -25.65
C LEU A 411 10.33 27.35 -26.06
N ASP A 412 11.26 27.25 -27.01
CA ASP A 412 11.92 25.98 -27.34
C ASP A 412 12.89 25.59 -26.22
N ILE A 413 12.67 24.45 -25.59
CA ILE A 413 13.39 24.04 -24.38
C ILE A 413 13.84 22.59 -24.50
N ASP A 414 15.12 22.35 -24.23
CA ASP A 414 15.65 21.02 -23.92
C ASP A 414 15.83 20.91 -22.40
N ASN A 415 15.37 19.81 -21.82
CA ASN A 415 15.49 19.53 -20.40
C ASN A 415 15.97 18.10 -20.17
N SER A 416 17.14 17.95 -19.54
CA SER A 416 17.73 16.66 -19.17
C SER A 416 17.64 16.48 -17.66
N SER A 417 16.72 15.62 -17.23
CA SER A 417 16.36 15.40 -15.83
C SER A 417 16.91 14.07 -15.31
N PHE A 418 17.63 14.12 -14.20
CA PHE A 418 18.09 12.94 -13.46
C PHE A 418 17.40 12.89 -12.11
N GLY A 419 16.91 11.72 -11.71
CA GLY A 419 16.16 11.63 -10.47
C GLY A 419 16.01 10.25 -9.88
N LEU A 420 15.40 10.24 -8.70
CA LEU A 420 15.02 9.06 -7.96
C LEU A 420 13.51 9.05 -7.76
N GLU A 421 12.91 7.89 -7.96
CA GLU A 421 11.53 7.60 -7.64
C GLU A 421 11.47 6.47 -6.62
N PHE A 422 10.84 6.72 -5.47
CA PHE A 422 10.55 5.74 -4.45
C PHE A 422 9.06 5.41 -4.50
N TYR A 423 8.73 4.14 -4.72
CA TYR A 423 7.35 3.65 -4.70
C TYR A 423 7.22 2.50 -3.70
N TYR A 424 6.30 2.66 -2.76
CA TYR A 424 6.01 1.64 -1.74
C TYR A 424 4.50 1.42 -1.62
N ASP A 425 4.10 0.16 -1.56
CA ASP A 425 2.72 -0.22 -1.30
C ASP A 425 2.65 -1.30 -0.21
N ASN A 426 1.66 -1.14 0.68
CA ASN A 426 1.31 -2.11 1.71
C ASN A 426 -0.22 -2.24 1.78
N LEU A 427 -0.81 -2.51 0.63
CA LEU A 427 -2.25 -2.64 0.43
C LEU A 427 -2.68 -4.08 0.66
N ASP A 428 -3.90 -4.29 1.16
CA ASP A 428 -4.48 -5.63 1.23
C ASP A 428 -4.75 -6.21 -0.17
N TYR A 429 -5.13 -5.35 -1.11
CA TYR A 429 -5.34 -5.72 -2.49
C TYR A 429 -5.11 -4.51 -3.42
N LYS A 430 -4.35 -4.70 -4.51
CA LYS A 430 -3.85 -3.58 -5.34
C LYS A 430 -4.94 -2.84 -6.12
N TYR A 431 -5.95 -3.53 -6.65
CA TYR A 431 -6.89 -2.93 -7.61
C TYR A 431 -8.13 -2.33 -6.98
N ASN A 432 -8.48 -2.77 -5.79
CA ASN A 432 -9.55 -2.21 -5.00
C ASN A 432 -9.18 -2.33 -3.50
N PRO A 433 -8.23 -1.51 -3.03
CA PRO A 433 -7.73 -1.62 -1.67
C PRO A 433 -8.81 -1.24 -0.67
N ARG A 434 -8.87 -1.98 0.44
CA ARG A 434 -9.75 -1.67 1.57
C ARG A 434 -8.97 -1.15 2.76
N LYS A 435 -7.71 -1.56 2.89
CA LYS A 435 -6.84 -1.15 3.98
C LYS A 435 -5.39 -1.03 3.53
N GLY A 436 -4.66 -0.18 4.25
CA GLY A 436 -3.24 0.05 4.02
C GLY A 436 -2.99 1.32 3.23
N PHE A 437 -1.78 1.46 2.71
CA PHE A 437 -1.38 2.68 2.01
C PHE A 437 -0.42 2.40 0.86
N GLU A 438 -0.32 3.37 -0.04
CA GLU A 438 0.69 3.47 -1.08
C GLU A 438 1.30 4.87 -1.09
N SER A 439 2.56 4.97 -1.48
CA SER A 439 3.28 6.23 -1.54
C SER A 439 4.25 6.22 -2.71
N LYS A 440 4.26 7.33 -3.45
CA LYS A 440 5.20 7.61 -4.53
C LYS A 440 5.86 8.95 -4.27
N LEU A 441 7.19 8.96 -4.17
CA LEU A 441 8.00 10.17 -4.07
C LEU A 441 8.90 10.23 -5.29
N VAL A 442 8.93 11.36 -5.98
CA VAL A 442 9.82 11.62 -7.11
C VAL A 442 10.60 12.88 -6.80
N ALA A 443 11.92 12.81 -6.89
CA ALA A 443 12.81 13.95 -6.80
C ALA A 443 13.75 13.94 -8.01
N SER A 444 13.83 15.05 -8.73
CA SER A 444 14.71 15.16 -9.89
C SER A 444 15.39 16.52 -9.99
N PHE A 445 16.61 16.50 -10.48
CA PHE A 445 17.39 17.66 -10.90
C PHE A 445 17.44 17.69 -12.43
N ALA A 446 17.22 18.88 -12.99
CA ALA A 446 17.04 19.12 -14.41
C ALA A 446 18.07 20.13 -14.91
N LEU A 447 18.80 19.78 -15.98
CA LEU A 447 19.60 20.72 -16.76
C LEU A 447 18.73 21.25 -17.90
N LYS A 448 18.39 22.54 -17.84
CA LYS A 448 17.55 23.24 -18.81
C LYS A 448 18.42 24.01 -19.79
N ARG A 449 18.10 23.89 -21.07
CA ARG A 449 18.64 24.71 -22.16
C ARG A 449 17.52 25.28 -23.01
N ILE A 450 17.38 26.60 -23.00
CA ILE A 450 16.53 27.34 -23.93
C ILE A 450 17.25 27.46 -25.26
N ARG A 451 16.54 27.18 -26.35
CA ARG A 451 17.06 27.32 -27.71
C ARG A 451 16.44 28.52 -28.39
N GLU A 452 17.25 29.19 -29.20
CA GLU A 452 16.77 30.26 -30.06
C GLU A 452 15.89 29.68 -31.17
N ASN A 453 14.72 30.27 -31.36
CA ASN A 453 13.82 29.87 -32.42
C ASN A 453 14.16 30.63 -33.71
N SER A 454 14.41 29.89 -34.80
CA SER A 454 14.79 30.48 -36.09
C SER A 454 13.72 31.42 -36.67
N THR A 455 12.44 31.17 -36.39
CA THR A 455 11.33 32.03 -36.84
C THR A 455 11.38 33.39 -36.14
N ILE A 456 11.74 33.43 -34.85
CA ILE A 456 11.88 34.68 -34.09
C ILE A 456 13.13 35.44 -34.54
N GLY A 457 14.28 34.77 -34.66
CA GLY A 457 15.52 35.39 -35.14
C GLY A 457 15.41 35.91 -36.58
N GLY A 458 14.53 35.32 -37.40
CA GLY A 458 14.27 35.73 -38.78
C GLY A 458 13.26 36.87 -38.94
N ILE A 459 12.65 37.38 -37.86
CA ILE A 459 11.67 38.48 -37.94
C ILE A 459 12.37 39.74 -38.48
N LYS A 460 11.77 40.35 -39.51
CA LYS A 460 12.15 41.67 -40.02
C LYS A 460 10.99 42.63 -39.84
N ASN A 461 11.27 43.84 -39.37
CA ASN A 461 10.28 44.91 -39.30
C ASN A 461 10.58 45.94 -40.40
N THR A 462 9.65 46.11 -41.33
CA THR A 462 9.80 47.06 -42.45
C THR A 462 9.82 48.52 -41.99
N SER A 463 9.28 48.81 -40.81
CA SER A 463 9.23 50.15 -40.22
C SER A 463 10.44 50.46 -39.33
N ASP A 464 11.19 49.45 -38.89
CA ASP A 464 12.43 49.59 -38.13
C ASP A 464 13.38 48.44 -38.47
N THR A 465 14.34 48.72 -39.36
CA THR A 465 15.35 47.76 -39.82
C THR A 465 16.55 47.65 -38.89
N THR A 466 16.61 48.45 -37.81
CA THR A 466 17.76 48.51 -36.90
C THR A 466 17.66 47.51 -35.75
N PHE A 467 16.45 47.09 -35.39
CA PHE A 467 16.23 46.15 -34.30
C PHE A 467 16.41 44.69 -34.75
N ASN A 468 17.34 43.97 -34.12
CA ASN A 468 17.56 42.53 -34.32
C ASN A 468 16.75 41.72 -33.31
N TYR A 469 15.72 40.98 -33.76
CA TYR A 469 14.87 40.18 -32.88
C TYR A 469 15.58 38.96 -32.26
N ALA A 470 16.71 38.51 -32.81
CA ALA A 470 17.53 37.49 -32.15
C ALA A 470 18.10 37.99 -30.81
N SER A 471 18.38 39.29 -30.67
CA SER A 471 18.90 39.87 -29.43
C SER A 471 17.91 39.80 -28.25
N LEU A 472 16.64 39.47 -28.49
CA LEU A 472 15.67 39.21 -27.42
C LEU A 472 16.14 38.07 -26.50
N TYR A 473 16.90 37.10 -27.03
CA TYR A 473 17.47 35.99 -26.27
C TYR A 473 18.71 36.39 -25.45
N ASP A 474 19.38 37.50 -25.75
CA ASP A 474 20.58 37.95 -25.02
C ASP A 474 20.28 38.28 -23.54
N THR A 475 19.02 38.61 -23.25
CA THR A 475 18.53 38.91 -21.90
C THR A 475 18.06 37.67 -21.12
N VAL A 476 18.00 36.51 -21.79
CA VAL A 476 17.52 35.26 -21.21
C VAL A 476 18.70 34.38 -20.81
N VAL A 477 18.66 33.86 -19.59
CA VAL A 477 19.64 32.85 -19.16
C VAL A 477 19.30 31.52 -19.87
N THR A 478 20.06 31.21 -20.91
CA THR A 478 19.77 30.07 -21.79
C THR A 478 20.06 28.72 -21.15
N ASN A 479 21.06 28.62 -20.26
CA ASN A 479 21.39 27.39 -19.56
C ASN A 479 21.16 27.56 -18.06
N THR A 480 20.26 26.76 -17.51
CA THR A 480 19.84 26.87 -16.11
C THR A 480 19.60 25.49 -15.52
N PHE A 481 19.29 25.45 -14.23
CA PHE A 481 18.91 24.22 -13.56
C PHE A 481 17.58 24.36 -12.86
N GLN A 482 16.87 23.25 -12.76
CA GLN A 482 15.58 23.16 -12.09
C GLN A 482 15.54 21.94 -11.17
N TYR A 483 14.77 22.03 -10.10
CA TYR A 483 14.44 20.89 -9.26
C TYR A 483 12.94 20.64 -9.33
N ARG A 484 12.55 19.38 -9.37
CA ARG A 484 11.16 18.96 -9.35
C ARG A 484 10.95 17.93 -8.27
N PHE A 485 9.93 18.14 -7.44
CA PHE A 485 9.50 17.18 -6.44
C PHE A 485 8.02 16.86 -6.64
N LEU A 486 7.68 15.57 -6.60
CA LEU A 486 6.30 15.09 -6.67
C LEU A 486 6.08 14.11 -5.51
N LEU A 487 4.96 14.25 -4.81
CA LEU A 487 4.55 13.35 -3.75
C LEU A 487 3.11 12.92 -3.99
N GLU A 488 2.89 11.61 -4.05
CA GLU A 488 1.56 11.00 -4.02
C GLU A 488 1.47 10.06 -2.82
N HIS A 489 0.42 10.20 -2.02
CA HIS A 489 0.15 9.32 -0.89
C HIS A 489 -1.33 8.99 -0.87
N SER A 490 -1.68 7.70 -0.83
CA SER A 490 -3.06 7.26 -0.63
C SER A 490 -3.13 6.33 0.56
N HIS A 491 -4.05 6.60 1.49
CA HIS A 491 -4.36 5.75 2.63
C HIS A 491 -5.80 5.25 2.54
N PHE A 492 -6.00 3.97 2.80
CA PHE A 492 -7.29 3.29 2.77
C PHE A 492 -7.67 2.80 4.16
N PHE A 493 -8.85 3.20 4.62
CA PHE A 493 -9.42 2.82 5.90
C PHE A 493 -10.65 1.96 5.66
N GLN A 494 -10.61 0.72 6.15
CA GLN A 494 -11.76 -0.16 6.12
C GLN A 494 -12.73 0.25 7.23
N LEU A 495 -13.84 0.90 6.87
CA LEU A 495 -14.88 1.29 7.84
C LEU A 495 -15.78 0.11 8.21
N TRP A 496 -16.21 -0.65 7.19
CA TRP A 496 -17.05 -1.84 7.33
C TRP A 496 -16.62 -2.92 6.31
N LYS A 497 -17.32 -4.06 6.28
CA LYS A 497 -16.99 -5.16 5.34
C LYS A 497 -17.08 -4.73 3.86
N SER A 498 -18.04 -3.87 3.53
CA SER A 498 -18.33 -3.40 2.17
C SER A 498 -18.13 -1.90 2.00
N SER A 499 -17.31 -1.27 2.84
CA SER A 499 -17.09 0.17 2.79
C SER A 499 -15.64 0.54 3.07
N THR A 500 -15.11 1.48 2.30
CA THR A 500 -13.73 1.97 2.42
C THR A 500 -13.69 3.47 2.27
N LEU A 501 -12.98 4.14 3.17
CA LEU A 501 -12.63 5.54 3.02
C LEU A 501 -11.20 5.65 2.51
N MET A 502 -10.98 6.42 1.46
CA MET A 502 -9.66 6.74 0.93
C MET A 502 -9.37 8.22 1.21
N ALA A 503 -8.25 8.49 1.87
CA ALA A 503 -7.65 9.80 1.93
C ALA A 503 -6.42 9.81 1.02
N ARG A 504 -6.36 10.73 0.06
CA ARG A 504 -5.25 10.86 -0.88
C ARG A 504 -4.72 12.28 -0.89
N TYR A 505 -3.41 12.40 -1.01
CA TYR A 505 -2.70 13.63 -1.25
C TYR A 505 -1.85 13.50 -2.52
N LYS A 506 -1.88 14.53 -3.37
CA LYS A 506 -0.98 14.68 -4.52
C LYS A 506 -0.42 16.10 -4.54
N GLY A 507 0.89 16.24 -4.51
CA GLY A 507 1.55 17.54 -4.57
C GLY A 507 2.72 17.54 -5.53
N GLY A 508 2.99 18.71 -6.12
CA GLY A 508 4.10 18.91 -7.04
C GLY A 508 4.66 20.32 -6.96
N ILE A 509 5.98 20.45 -7.09
CA ILE A 509 6.67 21.72 -7.12
C ILE A 509 7.80 21.73 -8.15
N ILE A 510 7.95 22.86 -8.84
CA ILE A 510 9.10 23.20 -9.68
C ILE A 510 9.85 24.34 -9.02
N LEU A 511 11.11 24.13 -8.70
CA LEU A 511 12.02 25.15 -8.17
C LEU A 511 13.04 25.51 -9.25
N SER A 512 13.12 26.79 -9.56
CA SER A 512 14.04 27.36 -10.55
C SER A 512 14.50 28.71 -10.06
N LYS A 513 15.78 29.06 -10.26
CA LYS A 513 16.26 30.43 -10.00
C LYS A 513 15.75 31.39 -11.08
N ASP A 514 15.66 30.90 -12.30
CA ASP A 514 15.24 31.64 -13.48
C ASP A 514 13.74 31.45 -13.75
N PRO A 515 13.10 32.36 -14.50
CA PRO A 515 11.67 32.29 -14.80
C PRO A 515 11.25 30.95 -15.40
N ILE A 516 10.06 30.51 -15.01
CA ILE A 516 9.40 29.31 -15.54
C ILE A 516 8.46 29.74 -16.67
N TYR A 517 8.56 29.07 -17.82
CA TYR A 517 7.68 29.28 -18.98
C TYR A 517 6.45 28.39 -18.89
N GLU A 518 5.36 28.77 -19.56
CA GLU A 518 4.08 28.07 -19.45
C GLU A 518 4.17 26.59 -19.88
N ASN A 519 4.97 26.29 -20.89
CA ASN A 519 5.19 24.94 -21.39
C ASN A 519 6.05 24.05 -20.47
N GLU A 520 6.60 24.59 -19.37
CA GLU A 520 7.35 23.83 -18.35
C GLU A 520 6.52 23.46 -17.12
N THR A 521 5.37 24.12 -16.94
CA THR A 521 4.52 23.97 -15.76
C THR A 521 3.91 22.57 -15.63
N HIS A 522 3.53 22.20 -14.41
CA HIS A 522 2.64 21.07 -14.19
C HIS A 522 1.26 21.37 -14.78
N ARG A 523 0.65 20.35 -15.37
CA ARG A 523 -0.71 20.40 -15.87
C ARG A 523 -1.58 19.53 -14.99
N ILE A 524 -2.57 20.13 -14.36
CA ILE A 524 -3.49 19.45 -13.44
C ILE A 524 -4.94 19.66 -13.90
N GLY A 525 -5.85 18.86 -13.35
CA GLY A 525 -7.24 18.76 -13.78
C GLY A 525 -7.62 17.33 -14.13
N GLY A 526 -8.82 17.15 -14.69
CA GLY A 526 -9.25 15.86 -15.23
C GLY A 526 -9.64 14.81 -14.18
N ASN A 527 -9.81 13.58 -14.64
CA ASN A 527 -10.46 12.54 -13.81
C ASN A 527 -9.56 11.88 -12.74
N LYS A 528 -8.23 12.10 -12.79
CA LYS A 528 -7.23 11.42 -11.94
C LYS A 528 -6.58 12.27 -10.87
N LEU A 529 -6.60 13.59 -11.01
CA LEU A 529 -5.87 14.51 -10.13
C LEU A 529 -6.82 15.49 -9.45
N LEU A 530 -7.69 16.16 -10.21
CA LEU A 530 -8.61 17.17 -9.68
C LEU A 530 -9.91 17.14 -10.50
N ARG A 531 -10.88 16.34 -10.03
CA ARG A 531 -12.11 16.04 -10.78
C ARG A 531 -13.07 17.22 -10.79
N GLY A 532 -13.84 17.35 -11.89
CA GLY A 532 -14.73 18.49 -12.13
C GLY A 532 -14.10 19.60 -12.98
N PHE A 533 -12.82 19.46 -13.33
CA PHE A 533 -12.08 20.36 -14.22
C PHE A 533 -11.66 19.64 -15.49
N ASP A 534 -11.48 20.39 -16.57
CA ASP A 534 -11.00 19.87 -17.84
C ASP A 534 -9.60 19.25 -17.70
N GLU A 535 -9.32 18.23 -18.52
CA GLU A 535 -8.05 17.49 -18.48
C GLU A 535 -6.88 18.43 -18.80
N GLU A 536 -5.84 18.42 -17.95
CA GLU A 536 -4.62 19.24 -18.11
C GLU A 536 -4.83 20.76 -18.27
N ALA A 537 -6.01 21.29 -17.91
CA ALA A 537 -6.37 22.69 -18.13
C ALA A 537 -5.70 23.68 -17.16
N ILE A 538 -5.34 23.25 -15.96
CA ILE A 538 -4.76 24.12 -14.93
C ILE A 538 -3.24 24.01 -14.96
N LEU A 539 -2.57 25.09 -15.38
CA LEU A 539 -1.11 25.22 -15.32
C LEU A 539 -0.67 25.66 -13.92
N ALA A 540 0.32 24.97 -13.36
CA ALA A 540 0.79 25.17 -11.99
C ALA A 540 2.32 24.99 -11.88
N THR A 541 2.99 25.89 -11.16
CA THR A 541 4.38 25.70 -10.72
C THR A 541 4.45 25.01 -9.37
N PHE A 542 3.40 25.15 -8.56
CA PHE A 542 3.19 24.43 -7.32
C PHE A 542 1.72 24.05 -7.18
N TYR A 543 1.45 22.84 -6.70
CA TYR A 543 0.09 22.43 -6.37
C TYR A 543 0.06 21.43 -5.21
N ASN A 544 -1.05 21.43 -4.50
CA ASN A 544 -1.42 20.41 -3.52
C ASN A 544 -2.89 20.07 -3.74
N VAL A 545 -3.21 18.79 -3.88
CA VAL A 545 -4.58 18.33 -3.98
C VAL A 545 -4.81 17.26 -2.92
N PHE A 546 -5.81 17.50 -2.07
CA PHE A 546 -6.31 16.55 -1.10
C PHE A 546 -7.64 15.98 -1.61
N THR A 547 -7.74 14.66 -1.60
CA THR A 547 -8.94 13.93 -2.00
C THR A 547 -9.43 13.10 -0.83
N LEU A 548 -10.72 13.20 -0.54
CA LEU A 548 -11.44 12.27 0.31
C LEU A 548 -12.46 11.51 -0.55
N GLU A 549 -12.41 10.18 -0.54
CA GLU A 549 -13.30 9.34 -1.34
C GLU A 549 -13.88 8.20 -0.50
N TRP A 550 -15.20 8.16 -0.38
CA TRP A 550 -15.92 7.06 0.27
C TRP A 550 -16.40 6.07 -0.78
N ARG A 551 -16.14 4.78 -0.57
CA ARG A 551 -16.46 3.69 -1.50
C ARG A 551 -17.43 2.70 -0.86
N PHE A 552 -18.44 2.31 -1.63
CA PHE A 552 -19.33 1.19 -1.33
C PHE A 552 -19.00 0.00 -2.26
N LEU A 553 -18.56 -1.11 -1.69
CA LEU A 553 -18.03 -2.27 -2.42
C LEU A 553 -19.13 -3.32 -2.59
N PHE A 554 -19.49 -3.62 -3.84
CA PHE A 554 -20.45 -4.69 -4.18
C PHE A 554 -19.83 -5.78 -5.06
N GLY A 555 -18.53 -5.67 -5.38
CA GLY A 555 -17.76 -6.70 -6.03
C GLY A 555 -16.28 -6.59 -5.66
N ARG A 556 -15.46 -7.53 -6.15
CA ARG A 556 -14.01 -7.53 -5.87
C ARG A 556 -13.32 -6.31 -6.47
N ASN A 557 -13.61 -5.98 -7.72
CA ASN A 557 -13.12 -4.78 -8.40
C ASN A 557 -14.26 -3.82 -8.79
N SER A 558 -15.44 -3.95 -8.16
CA SER A 558 -16.61 -3.14 -8.46
C SER A 558 -17.09 -2.37 -7.22
N TYR A 559 -17.26 -1.06 -7.37
CA TYR A 559 -17.68 -0.18 -6.28
C TYR A 559 -18.31 1.12 -6.80
N ALA A 560 -19.20 1.69 -5.99
CA ALA A 560 -19.68 3.06 -6.13
C ALA A 560 -18.87 3.97 -5.21
N TYR A 561 -18.69 5.22 -5.57
CA TYR A 561 -17.94 6.16 -4.73
C TYR A 561 -18.50 7.57 -4.75
N LEU A 562 -18.32 8.26 -3.62
CA LEU A 562 -18.51 9.70 -3.45
C LEU A 562 -17.14 10.30 -3.21
N PHE A 563 -16.84 11.44 -3.80
CA PHE A 563 -15.55 12.10 -3.61
C PHE A 563 -15.66 13.61 -3.43
N GLY A 564 -14.67 14.17 -2.73
CA GLY A 564 -14.35 15.59 -2.70
C GLY A 564 -12.84 15.77 -2.88
N ASP A 565 -12.47 16.62 -3.84
CA ASP A 565 -11.10 17.05 -4.13
C ASP A 565 -10.98 18.54 -3.78
N ALA A 566 -9.98 18.90 -3.00
CA ALA A 566 -9.66 20.29 -2.64
C ALA A 566 -8.20 20.58 -3.01
N GLY A 567 -8.01 21.59 -3.86
CA GLY A 567 -6.71 21.99 -4.37
C GLY A 567 -6.26 23.34 -3.82
N TYR A 568 -4.94 23.50 -3.67
CA TYR A 568 -4.25 24.79 -3.68
C TYR A 568 -3.28 24.78 -4.84
N VAL A 569 -3.33 25.82 -5.67
CA VAL A 569 -2.56 25.92 -6.91
C VAL A 569 -1.90 27.28 -6.96
N GLN A 570 -0.63 27.30 -7.31
CA GLN A 570 0.12 28.50 -7.59
C GLN A 570 0.71 28.41 -9.01
N ARG A 571 0.49 29.47 -9.78
CA ARG A 571 1.12 29.68 -11.08
C ARG A 571 2.04 30.88 -10.98
N ASN A 572 3.33 30.64 -10.99
CA ASN A 572 4.35 31.69 -11.04
C ASN A 572 5.21 31.51 -12.30
N THR A 573 4.71 32.02 -13.43
CA THR A 573 5.36 32.02 -14.74
C THR A 573 5.78 33.44 -15.13
N ILE A 574 6.54 33.57 -16.21
CA ILE A 574 6.94 34.89 -16.74
C ILE A 574 5.73 35.79 -17.12
N SER A 575 4.62 35.18 -17.51
CA SER A 575 3.40 35.84 -17.98
C SER A 575 2.33 36.00 -16.91
N SER A 576 2.41 35.28 -15.79
CA SER A 576 1.29 35.13 -14.86
C SER A 576 1.79 34.77 -13.47
N ASN A 577 1.31 35.50 -12.45
CA ASN A 577 1.55 35.20 -11.05
C ASN A 577 0.22 35.25 -10.28
N PHE A 578 -0.34 34.10 -9.94
CA PHE A 578 -1.55 34.02 -9.12
C PHE A 578 -1.67 32.68 -8.38
N ASP A 579 -2.52 32.70 -7.37
CA ASP A 579 -2.91 31.56 -6.56
C ASP A 579 -4.41 31.27 -6.73
N ASP A 580 -4.80 30.00 -6.65
CA ASP A 580 -6.18 29.55 -6.76
C ASP A 580 -6.46 28.35 -5.83
N PHE A 581 -7.74 28.16 -5.49
CA PHE A 581 -8.23 27.14 -4.57
C PHE A 581 -9.37 26.31 -5.20
N PRO A 582 -9.08 25.50 -6.24
CA PRO A 582 -10.11 24.75 -6.93
C PRO A 582 -10.69 23.63 -6.06
N ILE A 583 -12.02 23.48 -6.08
CA ILE A 583 -12.74 22.43 -5.35
C ILE A 583 -13.61 21.66 -6.34
N GLY A 584 -13.55 20.33 -6.25
CA GLY A 584 -14.36 19.42 -7.04
C GLY A 584 -15.04 18.39 -6.15
N PHE A 585 -16.28 18.01 -6.47
CA PHE A 585 -16.97 16.94 -5.76
C PHE A 585 -17.86 16.19 -6.73
N GLY A 586 -18.20 14.96 -6.40
CA GLY A 586 -19.07 14.17 -7.25
C GLY A 586 -19.21 12.72 -6.82
N VAL A 587 -19.79 11.95 -7.72
CA VAL A 587 -20.10 10.54 -7.52
C VAL A 587 -19.61 9.75 -8.73
N GLY A 588 -19.35 8.45 -8.57
CA GLY A 588 -18.96 7.60 -9.68
C GLY A 588 -19.09 6.12 -9.41
N LEU A 589 -18.84 5.33 -10.45
CA LEU A 589 -18.93 3.87 -10.44
C LEU A 589 -17.71 3.27 -11.14
N ALA A 590 -17.16 2.23 -10.52
CA ALA A 590 -16.17 1.35 -11.12
C ALA A 590 -16.78 -0.05 -11.23
N LEU A 591 -16.75 -0.64 -12.42
CA LEU A 591 -17.30 -1.97 -12.70
C LEU A 591 -16.21 -2.86 -13.30
N GLU A 592 -16.09 -4.08 -12.80
CA GLU A 592 -15.28 -5.13 -13.44
C GLU A 592 -15.97 -5.62 -14.71
N THR A 593 -15.30 -5.49 -15.86
CA THR A 593 -15.77 -5.96 -17.17
C THR A 593 -15.05 -7.21 -17.65
#